data_AF-A0A4Y3QVS8-F1
#
_entry.id   AF-A0A4Y3QVS8-F1
#
_cell.length_a   1.000
_cell.length_b   1.000
_cell.length_c   1.000
_cell.angle_alpha   90.00
_cell.angle_beta   90.00
_cell.angle_gamma   90.00
#
_symmetry.space_group_name_H-M   'P 1'
#
loop_
_entity.id
_entity.type
_entity.pdbx_description
1 polymer ?
#
loop_
_entity_poly.entity_id
_entity_poly.type
_entity_poly.pdbx_seq_one_letter_code
_entity_poly.pdbx_strand_id
1 'polypeptide(L)'
;MGAVVAQGRDNAEAIRLIRPDVDVAAERAAMTAAGFGERLDDSDLYEDVRTGLSQLRAAGFAVHVAGNQTARAGTLLRRLGLPVDSVSTSEEWGTAKPAAAFFERLLRTTGSAPSNTVYVGDHPANDIAPAARTGLRTCLIRRGPWGHLWADSADMRPDLTISGLQELPALLLDAE
;
A
#
# COMPACT_ATOMS: atom_id res chain seq x y z
N MET A 1 16.39 4.29 -12.97
CA MET A 1 15.28 3.94 -12.07
C MET A 1 14.24 3.04 -12.74
N GLY A 2 13.71 3.37 -13.93
CA GLY A 2 12.67 2.56 -14.58
C GLY A 2 12.96 1.06 -14.79
N ALA A 3 14.20 0.69 -15.14
CA ALA A 3 14.57 -0.71 -15.38
C ALA A 3 14.71 -1.57 -14.10
N VAL A 4 15.03 -0.95 -12.96
CA VAL A 4 15.17 -1.64 -11.66
C VAL A 4 13.80 -1.79 -11.00
N VAL A 5 12.99 -0.74 -11.11
CA VAL A 5 11.58 -0.75 -10.72
C VAL A 5 10.88 -1.88 -11.47
N ALA A 6 10.91 -1.93 -12.81
CA ALA A 6 10.28 -2.97 -13.63
C ALA A 6 10.64 -4.44 -13.29
N GLN A 7 11.76 -4.67 -12.59
CA GLN A 7 12.20 -5.99 -12.14
C GLN A 7 11.72 -6.36 -10.72
N GLY A 8 10.89 -5.51 -10.08
CA GLY A 8 10.39 -5.74 -8.72
C GLY A 8 11.45 -5.58 -7.63
N ARG A 9 12.58 -4.91 -7.95
CA ARG A 9 13.70 -4.69 -7.03
C ARG A 9 13.46 -3.46 -6.17
N ASP A 10 13.89 -3.50 -4.92
CA ASP A 10 13.74 -2.40 -3.97
C ASP A 10 14.52 -1.14 -4.41
N ASN A 11 14.00 0.04 -4.08
CA ASN A 11 14.59 1.33 -4.39
C ASN A 11 16.02 1.48 -3.83
N ALA A 12 16.31 0.85 -2.69
CA ALA A 12 17.65 0.81 -2.12
C ALA A 12 18.66 0.06 -3.00
N GLU A 13 18.23 -1.00 -3.68
CA GLU A 13 19.09 -1.71 -4.64
C GLU A 13 19.37 -0.86 -5.88
N ALA A 14 18.41 -0.05 -6.31
CA ALA A 14 18.62 0.89 -7.42
C ALA A 14 19.72 1.91 -7.11
N ILE A 15 19.80 2.38 -5.86
CA ILE A 15 20.85 3.29 -5.41
C ILE A 15 22.21 2.58 -5.37
N ARG A 16 22.25 1.34 -4.86
CA ARG A 16 23.49 0.54 -4.81
C ARG A 16 24.01 0.14 -6.20
N LEU A 17 23.16 0.08 -7.22
CA LEU A 17 23.61 -0.10 -8.60
C LEU A 17 24.45 1.08 -9.12
N ILE A 18 24.24 2.28 -8.59
CA ILE A 18 24.98 3.50 -8.97
C ILE A 18 26.15 3.75 -8.01
N ARG A 19 25.94 3.53 -6.70
CA ARG A 19 26.99 3.59 -5.66
C ARG A 19 26.97 2.32 -4.80
N PRO A 20 27.75 1.28 -5.13
CA PRO A 20 27.71 -0.01 -4.45
C PRO A 20 27.98 0.05 -2.95
N ASP A 21 28.92 0.90 -2.54
CA ASP A 21 29.39 0.99 -1.16
C ASP A 21 28.59 1.98 -0.30
N VAL A 22 27.48 2.52 -0.82
CA VAL A 22 26.70 3.51 -0.08
C VAL A 22 25.93 2.87 1.07
N ASP A 23 26.15 3.39 2.27
CA ASP A 23 25.29 3.13 3.41
C ASP A 23 24.02 3.98 3.28
N VAL A 24 23.02 3.41 2.62
CA VAL A 24 21.70 4.05 2.39
C VAL A 24 21.03 4.47 3.70
N ALA A 25 21.27 3.75 4.81
CA ALA A 25 20.68 4.09 6.10
C ALA A 25 21.34 5.33 6.70
N ALA A 26 22.69 5.38 6.68
CA ALA A 26 23.44 6.55 7.13
C ALA A 26 23.10 7.81 6.30
N GLU A 27 22.99 7.69 4.98
CA GLU A 27 22.62 8.81 4.10
C GLU A 27 21.20 9.32 4.39
N ARG A 28 20.24 8.42 4.63
CA ARG A 28 18.86 8.81 5.00
C ARG A 28 18.81 9.51 6.35
N ALA A 29 19.62 9.06 7.31
CA ALA A 29 19.76 9.73 8.61
C ALA A 29 20.36 11.14 8.46
N ALA A 30 21.41 11.28 7.64
CA ALA A 30 22.04 12.57 7.36
C ALA A 30 21.08 13.55 6.66
N MET A 31 20.32 13.09 5.65
CA MET A 31 19.28 13.90 5.00
C MET A 31 18.22 14.38 6.00
N THR A 32 17.78 13.50 6.90
CA THR A 32 16.79 13.84 7.92
C THR A 32 17.34 14.88 8.90
N ALA A 33 18.58 14.70 9.38
CA ALA A 33 19.25 15.66 10.25
C ALA A 33 19.46 17.03 9.58
N ALA A 34 19.65 17.05 8.26
CA ALA A 34 19.75 18.26 7.45
C ALA A 34 18.38 18.89 7.09
N GLY A 35 17.26 18.35 7.57
CA GLY A 35 15.92 18.89 7.31
C GLY A 35 15.29 18.44 5.99
N PHE A 36 15.95 17.55 5.24
CA PHE A 36 15.46 16.95 3.99
C PHE A 36 14.86 15.54 4.21
N GLY A 37 14.32 15.30 5.41
CA GLY A 37 13.66 14.05 5.75
C GLY A 37 12.32 13.86 5.03
N GLU A 38 11.67 12.71 5.28
CA GLU A 38 10.36 12.40 4.71
C GLU A 38 9.34 13.50 5.03
N ARG A 39 8.63 13.92 3.98
CA ARG A 39 7.54 14.89 4.02
C ARG A 39 6.32 14.26 3.35
N LEU A 40 5.16 14.55 3.90
CA LEU A 40 3.88 14.17 3.34
C LEU A 40 2.86 15.19 3.84
N ASP A 41 2.10 15.75 2.91
CA ASP A 41 0.97 16.62 3.20
C ASP A 41 -0.22 16.28 2.28
N ASP A 42 -1.30 17.05 2.38
CA ASP A 42 -2.51 16.83 1.59
C ASP A 42 -2.30 16.90 0.08
N SER A 43 -1.28 17.64 -0.39
CA SER A 43 -1.00 17.76 -1.83
C SER A 43 -0.42 16.48 -2.45
N ASP A 44 0.07 15.55 -1.61
CA ASP A 44 0.55 14.23 -2.04
C ASP A 44 -0.58 13.21 -2.21
N LEU A 45 -1.81 13.53 -1.79
CA LEU A 45 -2.96 12.64 -1.90
C LEU A 45 -3.61 12.75 -3.30
N TYR A 46 -4.06 11.62 -3.84
CA TYR A 46 -5.00 11.64 -4.95
C TYR A 46 -6.33 12.27 -4.49
N GLU A 47 -6.97 13.03 -5.39
CA GLU A 47 -8.16 13.84 -5.12
C GLU A 47 -9.32 13.01 -4.52
N ASP A 48 -9.44 11.75 -4.92
CA ASP A 48 -10.49 10.83 -4.49
C ASP A 48 -10.28 10.20 -3.10
N VAL A 49 -9.08 10.30 -2.51
CA VAL A 49 -8.71 9.53 -1.31
C VAL A 49 -9.63 9.85 -0.14
N ARG A 50 -9.81 11.13 0.18
CA ARG A 50 -10.62 11.51 1.36
C ARG A 50 -12.08 11.15 1.16
N THR A 51 -12.62 11.40 -0.04
CA THR A 51 -14.01 11.12 -0.37
C THR A 51 -14.29 9.62 -0.37
N GLY A 52 -13.48 8.81 -1.07
CA GLY A 52 -13.67 7.37 -1.16
C GLY A 52 -13.56 6.66 0.21
N LEU A 53 -12.55 7.01 1.01
CA LEU A 53 -12.40 6.46 2.35
C LEU A 53 -13.55 6.87 3.28
N SER A 54 -14.05 8.12 3.18
CA SER A 54 -15.22 8.57 3.94
C SER A 54 -16.48 7.79 3.56
N GLN A 55 -16.70 7.55 2.28
CA GLN A 55 -17.84 6.79 1.78
C GLN A 55 -17.80 5.33 2.25
N LEU A 56 -16.64 4.69 2.26
CA LEU A 56 -16.46 3.34 2.80
C LEU A 56 -16.86 3.27 4.28
N ARG A 57 -16.39 4.22 5.09
CA ARG A 57 -16.75 4.26 6.52
C ARG A 57 -18.24 4.56 6.72
N ALA A 58 -18.81 5.46 5.93
CA ALA A 58 -20.25 5.75 5.97
C ALA A 58 -21.12 4.55 5.58
N ALA A 59 -20.60 3.66 4.72
CA ALA A 59 -21.23 2.40 4.37
C ALA A 59 -21.01 1.28 5.41
N GLY A 60 -20.32 1.56 6.52
CA GLY A 60 -20.13 0.62 7.63
C GLY A 60 -18.88 -0.26 7.53
N PHE A 61 -18.02 -0.05 6.54
CA PHE A 61 -16.75 -0.79 6.44
C PHE A 61 -15.71 -0.26 7.42
N ALA A 62 -14.97 -1.18 8.05
CA ALA A 62 -13.73 -0.85 8.73
C ALA A 62 -12.62 -0.64 7.69
N VAL A 63 -11.91 0.48 7.78
CA VAL A 63 -10.93 0.91 6.78
C VAL A 63 -9.56 1.02 7.43
N HIS A 64 -8.61 0.22 6.94
CA HIS A 64 -7.25 0.16 7.47
C HIS A 64 -6.23 0.44 6.37
N VAL A 65 -5.22 1.25 6.68
CA VAL A 65 -4.08 1.52 5.78
C VAL A 65 -2.87 0.76 6.29
N ALA A 66 -2.31 -0.10 5.44
CA ALA A 66 -1.08 -0.84 5.74
C ALA A 66 -0.18 -0.91 4.50
N GLY A 67 1.12 -0.64 4.65
CA GLY A 67 2.04 -0.68 3.52
C GLY A 67 3.52 -0.75 3.88
N ASN A 68 4.34 -1.06 2.87
CA ASN A 68 5.81 -1.04 3.00
C ASN A 68 6.28 0.40 3.13
N GLN A 69 6.46 0.86 4.36
CA GLN A 69 6.76 2.25 4.70
C GLN A 69 7.56 2.32 5.99
N THR A 70 8.22 3.45 6.22
CA THR A 70 8.93 3.72 7.47
C THR A 70 7.97 4.05 8.62
N ALA A 71 8.42 3.96 9.87
CA ALA A 71 7.67 4.43 11.03
C ALA A 71 7.42 5.95 10.98
N ARG A 72 8.34 6.70 10.36
CA ARG A 72 8.20 8.14 10.15
C ARG A 72 7.07 8.44 9.15
N ALA A 73 7.02 7.75 8.00
CA ALA A 73 5.92 7.86 7.05
C ALA A 73 4.58 7.51 7.70
N GLY A 74 4.54 6.46 8.54
CA GLY A 74 3.36 6.13 9.35
C GLY A 74 2.90 7.27 10.26
N THR A 75 3.85 7.95 10.92
CA THR A 75 3.56 9.14 11.73
C THR A 75 2.98 10.29 10.89
N LEU A 76 3.53 10.53 9.70
CA LEU A 76 3.05 11.59 8.81
C LEU A 76 1.65 11.27 8.26
N LEU A 77 1.40 10.05 7.81
CA LEU A 77 0.08 9.60 7.35
C LEU A 77 -0.99 9.76 8.44
N ARG A 78 -0.68 9.42 9.70
CA ARG A 78 -1.62 9.62 10.82
C ARG A 78 -1.93 11.11 11.06
N ARG A 79 -0.97 12.02 10.84
CA ARG A 79 -1.18 13.47 10.99
C ARG A 79 -2.11 14.06 9.95
N LEU A 80 -2.27 13.41 8.79
CA LEU A 80 -3.23 13.84 7.77
C LEU A 80 -4.70 13.69 8.22
N GLY A 81 -4.96 12.94 9.30
CA GLY A 81 -6.33 12.74 9.80
C GLY A 81 -7.24 12.12 8.73
N LEU A 82 -6.73 11.14 7.98
CA LEU A 82 -7.52 10.42 6.99
C LEU A 82 -8.68 9.69 7.68
N PRO A 83 -9.84 9.54 7.02
CA PRO A 83 -11.00 8.85 7.57
C PRO A 83 -10.77 7.33 7.50
N VAL A 84 -9.92 6.82 8.38
CA VAL A 84 -9.52 5.41 8.49
C VAL A 84 -9.44 5.02 9.97
N ASP A 85 -9.65 3.76 10.28
CA ASP A 85 -9.65 3.25 11.65
C ASP A 85 -8.23 2.99 12.16
N SER A 86 -7.28 2.69 11.26
CA SER A 86 -5.87 2.60 11.62
C SER A 86 -4.93 2.82 10.43
N VAL A 87 -3.73 3.31 10.73
CA VAL A 87 -2.57 3.30 9.84
C VAL A 87 -1.49 2.44 10.47
N SER A 88 -0.87 1.55 9.70
CA SER A 88 0.27 0.72 10.13
C SER A 88 1.32 0.64 9.03
N THR A 89 2.59 0.47 9.39
CA THR A 89 3.67 0.31 8.41
C THR A 89 4.46 -0.98 8.62
N SER A 90 5.14 -1.43 7.56
CA SER A 90 5.99 -2.61 7.62
C SER A 90 7.12 -2.49 8.64
N GLU A 91 7.70 -1.30 8.81
CA GLU A 91 8.76 -1.07 9.80
C GLU A 91 8.22 -1.22 11.23
N GLU A 92 7.03 -0.68 11.51
CA GLU A 92 6.37 -0.84 12.81
C GLU A 92 6.01 -2.31 13.10
N TRP A 93 5.72 -3.10 12.06
CA TRP A 93 5.39 -4.52 12.18
C TRP A 93 6.60 -5.46 12.12
N GLY A 94 7.76 -5.00 11.71
CA GLY A 94 8.96 -5.83 11.50
C GLY A 94 8.82 -6.84 10.35
N THR A 95 7.82 -6.68 9.48
CA THR A 95 7.57 -7.55 8.32
C THR A 95 7.03 -6.72 7.16
N ALA A 96 7.35 -7.09 5.93
CA ALA A 96 7.02 -6.33 4.73
C ALA A 96 6.45 -7.25 3.65
N LYS A 97 5.61 -6.69 2.78
CA LYS A 97 5.17 -7.34 1.55
C LYS A 97 6.39 -7.64 0.66
N PRO A 98 6.42 -8.76 -0.07
CA PRO A 98 5.34 -9.74 -0.28
C PRO A 98 5.27 -10.89 0.75
N ALA A 99 5.95 -10.78 1.91
CA ALA A 99 5.98 -11.88 2.88
C ALA A 99 4.58 -12.18 3.44
N ALA A 100 4.22 -13.47 3.55
CA ALA A 100 2.94 -13.90 4.10
C ALA A 100 2.69 -13.37 5.52
N ALA A 101 3.76 -13.28 6.33
CA ALA A 101 3.73 -12.74 7.68
C ALA A 101 3.17 -11.30 7.75
N PHE A 102 3.30 -10.49 6.70
CA PHE A 102 2.68 -9.17 6.62
C PHE A 102 1.15 -9.25 6.60
N PHE A 103 0.60 -10.12 5.75
CA PHE A 103 -0.84 -10.30 5.59
C PHE A 103 -1.47 -11.01 6.80
N GLU A 104 -0.75 -11.97 7.40
CA GLU A 104 -1.14 -12.59 8.67
C GLU A 104 -1.17 -11.56 9.83
N ARG A 105 -0.17 -10.66 9.87
CA ARG A 105 -0.14 -9.55 10.83
C ARG A 105 -1.28 -8.57 10.59
N LEU A 106 -1.61 -8.26 9.33
CA LEU A 106 -2.75 -7.43 8.95
C LEU A 106 -4.05 -8.02 9.50
N LEU A 107 -4.35 -9.29 9.20
CA LEU A 107 -5.57 -9.98 9.65
C LEU A 107 -5.70 -10.02 11.17
N ARG A 108 -4.59 -10.26 11.88
CA ARG A 108 -4.57 -10.19 13.35
C ARG A 108 -4.82 -8.79 13.90
N THR A 109 -4.36 -7.76 13.19
CA THR A 109 -4.52 -6.36 13.62
C THR A 109 -5.95 -5.88 13.38
N THR A 110 -6.58 -6.28 12.28
CA THR A 110 -7.96 -5.91 11.96
C THR A 110 -8.99 -6.79 12.68
N GLY A 111 -8.61 -8.02 13.06
CA GLY A 111 -9.51 -9.00 13.66
C GLY A 111 -10.54 -9.56 12.67
N SER A 112 -10.41 -9.26 11.37
CA SER A 112 -11.35 -9.72 10.34
C SER A 112 -10.93 -11.06 9.74
N ALA A 113 -11.92 -11.85 9.30
CA ALA A 113 -11.66 -13.06 8.54
C ALA A 113 -11.13 -12.70 7.13
N PRO A 114 -10.25 -13.53 6.53
CA PRO A 114 -9.75 -13.29 5.18
C PRO A 114 -10.86 -13.12 4.14
N SER A 115 -11.90 -13.97 4.21
CA SER A 115 -13.05 -13.93 3.31
C SER A 115 -13.90 -12.66 3.43
N ASN A 116 -13.83 -11.96 4.57
CA ASN A 116 -14.53 -10.71 4.84
C ASN A 116 -13.59 -9.49 4.75
N THR A 117 -12.45 -9.64 4.06
CA THR A 117 -11.46 -8.57 3.93
C THR A 117 -11.06 -8.45 2.47
N VAL A 118 -11.18 -7.23 1.93
CA VAL A 118 -10.67 -6.87 0.61
C VAL A 118 -9.36 -6.12 0.77
N TYR A 119 -8.28 -6.65 0.21
CA TYR A 119 -7.00 -5.98 0.16
C TYR A 119 -6.89 -5.16 -1.13
N VAL A 120 -6.70 -3.85 -1.00
CA VAL A 120 -6.58 -2.91 -2.13
C VAL A 120 -5.11 -2.53 -2.32
N GLY A 121 -4.56 -2.72 -3.51
CA GLY A 121 -3.19 -2.34 -3.83
C GLY A 121 -2.94 -2.18 -5.33
N ASP A 122 -1.84 -1.55 -5.71
CA ASP A 122 -1.49 -1.24 -7.11
C ASP A 122 -0.42 -2.19 -7.66
N HIS A 123 0.23 -3.00 -6.81
CA HIS A 123 1.36 -3.82 -7.22
C HIS A 123 1.02 -5.31 -7.27
N PRO A 124 1.02 -5.97 -8.43
CA PRO A 124 0.62 -7.38 -8.53
C PRO A 124 1.43 -8.34 -7.66
N ALA A 125 2.77 -8.24 -7.70
CA ALA A 125 3.64 -9.14 -6.95
C ALA A 125 3.73 -8.84 -5.44
N ASN A 126 3.56 -7.57 -5.03
CA ASN A 126 3.67 -7.15 -3.63
C ASN A 126 2.32 -7.13 -2.90
N ASP A 127 1.24 -6.83 -3.62
CA ASP A 127 -0.09 -6.65 -3.06
C ASP A 127 -1.01 -7.81 -3.43
N ILE A 128 -1.32 -7.96 -4.73
CA ILE A 128 -2.42 -8.81 -5.18
C ILE A 128 -2.12 -10.30 -5.00
N ALA A 129 -1.06 -10.79 -5.61
CA ALA A 129 -0.69 -12.20 -5.55
C ALA A 129 -0.47 -12.72 -4.12
N PRO A 130 0.29 -12.04 -3.23
CA PRO A 130 0.46 -12.49 -1.87
C PRO A 130 -0.81 -12.35 -1.02
N ALA A 131 -1.64 -11.31 -1.22
CA ALA A 131 -2.93 -11.20 -0.53
C ALA A 131 -3.84 -12.38 -0.87
N ALA A 132 -4.00 -12.69 -2.16
CA ALA A 132 -4.81 -13.82 -2.63
C ALA A 132 -4.36 -15.16 -2.02
N ARG A 133 -3.03 -15.39 -1.92
CA ARG A 133 -2.47 -16.60 -1.29
C ARG A 133 -2.81 -16.73 0.20
N THR A 134 -3.17 -15.63 0.87
CA THR A 134 -3.62 -15.64 2.28
C THR A 134 -5.14 -15.73 2.43
N GLY A 135 -5.87 -15.93 1.33
CA GLY A 135 -7.33 -16.06 1.33
C GLY A 135 -8.09 -14.74 1.38
N LEU A 136 -7.39 -13.60 1.22
CA LEU A 136 -8.01 -12.29 1.09
C LEU A 136 -8.68 -12.16 -0.27
N ARG A 137 -9.83 -11.47 -0.32
CA ARG A 137 -10.32 -10.89 -1.57
C ARG A 137 -9.37 -9.77 -1.99
N THR A 138 -9.18 -9.57 -3.28
CA THR A 138 -8.17 -8.66 -3.82
C THR A 138 -8.79 -7.64 -4.76
N CYS A 139 -8.36 -6.39 -4.63
CA CYS A 139 -8.75 -5.30 -5.51
C CYS A 139 -7.50 -4.60 -6.03
N LEU A 140 -7.30 -4.65 -7.35
CA LEU A 140 -6.26 -3.88 -8.01
C LEU A 140 -6.76 -2.44 -8.23
N ILE A 141 -6.02 -1.45 -7.73
CA ILE A 141 -6.25 -0.05 -8.07
C ILE A 141 -5.27 0.39 -9.16
N ARG A 142 -5.79 1.01 -10.23
CA ARG A 142 -4.99 1.54 -11.34
C ARG A 142 -4.32 2.85 -10.95
N ARG A 143 -3.27 2.77 -10.13
CA ARG A 143 -2.42 3.89 -9.71
C ARG A 143 -0.96 3.59 -9.97
N GLY A 144 -0.20 4.66 -10.24
CA GLY A 144 1.22 4.57 -10.52
C GLY A 144 1.54 3.71 -11.76
N PRO A 145 2.83 3.51 -12.06
CA PRO A 145 3.23 2.68 -13.20
C PRO A 145 2.78 1.22 -13.04
N TRP A 146 2.72 0.71 -11.81
CA TRP A 146 2.41 -0.70 -11.53
C TRP A 146 0.95 -1.04 -11.75
N GLY A 147 0.04 -0.24 -11.21
CA GLY A 147 -1.39 -0.47 -11.38
C GLY A 147 -1.79 -0.40 -12.86
N HIS A 148 -1.14 0.46 -13.65
CA HIS A 148 -1.43 0.56 -15.09
C HIS A 148 -0.76 -0.51 -15.95
N LEU A 149 0.51 -0.84 -15.71
CA LEU A 149 1.24 -1.83 -16.54
C LEU A 149 0.61 -3.21 -16.48
N TRP A 150 -0.02 -3.56 -15.36
CA TRP A 150 -0.47 -4.91 -15.09
C TRP A 150 -1.98 -5.08 -15.07
N ALA A 151 -2.76 -4.01 -15.13
CA ALA A 151 -4.23 -4.07 -15.06
C ALA A 151 -4.85 -5.04 -16.08
N ASP A 152 -4.22 -5.17 -17.25
CA ASP A 152 -4.73 -5.97 -18.36
C ASP A 152 -3.90 -7.25 -18.59
N SER A 153 -3.03 -7.62 -17.64
CA SER A 153 -2.22 -8.82 -17.72
C SER A 153 -3.08 -10.08 -17.51
N ALA A 154 -3.04 -11.01 -18.45
CA ALA A 154 -3.77 -12.29 -18.35
C ALA A 154 -3.33 -13.18 -17.17
N ASP A 155 -2.12 -12.95 -16.67
CA ASP A 155 -1.51 -13.71 -15.56
C ASP A 155 -1.94 -13.18 -14.18
N MET A 156 -2.64 -12.04 -14.13
CA MET A 156 -3.18 -11.47 -12.90
C MET A 156 -4.71 -11.50 -12.92
N ARG A 157 -5.31 -12.07 -11.88
CA ARG A 157 -6.77 -12.14 -11.72
C ARG A 157 -7.17 -11.63 -10.34
N PRO A 158 -7.18 -10.30 -10.13
CA PRO A 158 -7.74 -9.74 -8.91
C PRO A 158 -9.26 -9.94 -8.94
N ASP A 159 -9.90 -10.03 -7.77
CA ASP A 159 -11.35 -10.17 -7.69
C ASP A 159 -12.08 -8.91 -8.20
N LEU A 160 -11.46 -7.75 -7.99
CA LEU A 160 -11.95 -6.44 -8.43
C LEU A 160 -10.82 -5.63 -9.07
N THR A 161 -11.16 -4.73 -10.00
CA THR A 161 -10.23 -3.71 -10.49
C THR A 161 -10.93 -2.36 -10.57
N ILE A 162 -10.32 -1.33 -10.00
CA ILE A 162 -10.87 0.04 -9.91
C ILE A 162 -9.86 1.06 -10.42
N SER A 163 -10.33 2.25 -10.77
CA SER A 163 -9.48 3.40 -11.12
C SER A 163 -9.41 4.43 -9.99
N GLY A 164 -10.41 4.46 -9.11
CA GLY A 164 -10.44 5.30 -7.92
C GLY A 164 -11.17 4.66 -6.73
N LEU A 165 -10.87 5.17 -5.53
CA LEU A 165 -11.40 4.62 -4.27
C LEU A 165 -12.91 4.85 -4.10
N GLN A 166 -13.48 5.85 -4.76
CA GLN A 166 -14.91 6.13 -4.80
C GLN A 166 -15.73 5.02 -5.46
N GLU A 167 -15.10 4.13 -6.22
CA GLU A 167 -15.78 2.98 -6.86
C GLU A 167 -16.04 1.85 -5.87
N LEU A 168 -15.21 1.72 -4.82
CA LEU A 168 -15.28 0.59 -3.88
C LEU A 168 -16.62 0.46 -3.15
N PRO A 169 -17.24 1.53 -2.60
CA PRO A 169 -18.49 1.39 -1.86
C PRO A 169 -19.57 0.68 -2.68
N ALA A 170 -19.79 1.08 -3.94
CA ALA A 170 -20.79 0.45 -4.80
C ALA A 170 -20.44 -1.02 -5.08
N LEU A 171 -19.19 -1.29 -5.47
CA LEU A 171 -18.75 -2.66 -5.81
C LEU A 171 -18.79 -3.65 -4.64
N LEU A 172 -18.61 -3.16 -3.41
CA LEU A 172 -18.65 -4.01 -2.21
C LEU A 172 -20.07 -4.24 -1.71
N LEU A 173 -20.98 -3.28 -1.91
CA LEU A 173 -22.39 -3.42 -1.53
C LEU A 173 -23.17 -4.29 -2.52
N ASP A 174 -22.80 -4.27 -3.80
CA ASP A 174 -23.44 -5.10 -4.85
C ASP A 174 -22.97 -6.57 -4.82
N ALA A 175 -22.03 -6.94 -3.94
CA ALA A 175 -21.42 -8.26 -3.87
C ALA A 175 -22.04 -9.20 -2.82
N GLU A 176 -23.17 -8.82 -2.21
CA GLU A 176 -24.02 -9.65 -1.32
C GLU A 176 -25.14 -10.35 -2.09
#